data_AF-A0A6I3MNI2-F1
#
_entry.id   AF-A0A6I3MNI2-F1
#
_cell.length_a   1.000
_cell.length_b   1.000
_cell.length_c   1.000
_cell.angle_alpha   90.00
_cell.angle_beta   90.00
_cell.angle_gamma   90.00
#
_symmetry.space_group_name_H-M   'P 1'
#
loop_
_entity.id
_entity.type
_entity.pdbx_description
1 polymer ?
#
loop_
_entity_poly.entity_id
_entity_poly.type
_entity_poly.pdbx_seq_one_letter_code
_entity_poly.pdbx_strand_id
1 'polypeptide(L)'
;MKKNISLIVITFFLASCGHYKDLQLDKEMNINDLFKSWNKSTYKSIEFQAKSLFNSRKEEYGKELELFKVQEDIKSFDEVNTVSVRYKFLQKLSDQYLKISDYFIVETNISGEYYQPRIFVMYSRNKKSTDVMKFEYKKNEWEFVDSFLLPYKFNYNYKDYILRRDGDWNRHNVIVSHILNNSSERSDFFLKGAMKKFVFELPESANHF
;
A
#
# COMPACT_ATOMS: atom_id res chain seq x y z
N MET A 1 63.25 -2.07 -51.59
CA MET A 1 61.89 -2.19 -52.16
C MET A 1 60.88 -1.70 -51.12
N LYS A 2 60.14 -0.63 -51.43
CA LYS A 2 59.04 -0.07 -50.64
C LYS A 2 57.75 -0.82 -50.95
N LYS A 3 57.01 -1.28 -49.94
CA LYS A 3 55.53 -1.43 -49.88
C LYS A 3 55.16 -1.42 -48.38
N ASN A 4 54.83 -0.28 -47.79
CA ASN A 4 53.50 0.37 -47.72
C ASN A 4 52.36 -0.54 -47.22
N ILE A 5 51.93 -0.24 -45.98
CA ILE A 5 50.54 0.10 -45.55
C ILE A 5 49.48 -0.98 -45.87
N SER A 6 48.73 -1.53 -44.92
CA SER A 6 47.78 -0.78 -44.11
C SER A 6 47.33 -1.51 -42.85
N LEU A 7 47.27 -0.72 -41.78
CA LEU A 7 46.59 -0.95 -40.52
C LEU A 7 45.08 -1.12 -40.77
N ILE A 8 44.48 -2.23 -40.33
CA ILE A 8 43.04 -2.33 -40.10
C ILE A 8 42.86 -2.94 -38.70
N VAL A 9 42.86 -2.04 -37.73
CA VAL A 9 42.31 -2.28 -36.40
C VAL A 9 40.78 -2.24 -36.57
N ILE A 10 40.13 -3.39 -36.57
CA ILE A 10 38.68 -3.48 -36.39
C ILE A 10 38.44 -4.08 -35.01
N THR A 11 38.37 -3.17 -34.05
CA THR A 11 37.87 -3.41 -32.70
C THR A 11 36.36 -3.61 -32.80
N PHE A 12 35.88 -4.85 -32.78
CA PHE A 12 34.46 -5.13 -32.58
C PHE A 12 34.12 -4.96 -31.09
N PHE A 13 34.07 -3.71 -30.64
CA PHE A 13 33.32 -3.33 -29.44
C PHE A 13 31.83 -3.39 -29.79
N LEU A 14 31.23 -4.57 -29.68
CA LEU A 14 29.77 -4.67 -29.53
C LEU A 14 29.45 -4.33 -28.08
N ALA A 15 29.62 -3.05 -27.73
CA ALA A 15 28.86 -2.43 -26.68
C ALA A 15 27.41 -2.41 -27.15
N SER A 16 26.72 -3.53 -26.92
CA SER A 16 25.26 -3.55 -26.83
C SER A 16 24.88 -2.79 -25.56
N CYS A 17 25.07 -1.47 -25.57
CA CYS A 17 24.21 -0.56 -24.83
C CYS A 17 22.85 -0.66 -25.51
N GLY A 18 22.13 -1.75 -25.21
CA GLY A 18 20.70 -1.78 -25.40
C GLY A 18 20.19 -0.59 -24.62
N HIS A 19 19.84 0.47 -25.34
CA HIS A 19 18.87 1.45 -24.88
C HIS A 19 17.60 0.65 -24.61
N TYR A 20 17.52 0.07 -23.40
CA TYR A 20 16.24 -0.20 -22.79
C TYR A 20 15.56 1.15 -22.79
N LYS A 21 14.49 1.24 -23.57
CA LYS A 21 13.61 2.40 -23.59
C LYS A 21 13.26 2.71 -22.14
N ASP A 22 13.83 3.78 -21.61
CA ASP A 22 13.21 4.57 -20.57
C ASP A 22 11.88 5.06 -21.13
N LEU A 23 10.89 4.19 -20.99
CA LEU A 23 9.48 4.52 -21.08
C LEU A 23 8.86 4.21 -19.72
N GLN A 24 9.56 4.60 -18.66
CA GLN A 24 8.89 5.06 -17.46
C GLN A 24 8.68 6.55 -17.67
N LEU A 25 7.46 6.92 -18.06
CA LEU A 25 7.01 8.28 -17.76
C LEU A 25 7.09 8.40 -16.24
N ASP A 26 8.14 9.05 -15.75
CA ASP A 26 8.30 9.52 -14.37
C ASP A 26 7.19 10.53 -14.09
N LYS A 27 5.94 10.06 -13.95
CA LYS A 27 4.88 10.86 -13.38
C LYS A 27 5.14 10.87 -11.88
N GLU A 28 5.81 11.93 -11.44
CA GLU A 28 6.01 12.25 -10.03
C GLU A 28 4.69 12.06 -9.28
N MET A 29 4.75 11.35 -8.15
CA MET A 29 3.58 11.07 -7.34
C MET A 29 3.00 12.39 -6.84
N ASN A 30 1.82 12.78 -7.33
CA ASN A 30 1.10 13.90 -6.73
C ASN A 30 0.49 13.43 -5.41
N ILE A 31 1.26 13.60 -4.33
CA ILE A 31 0.89 13.21 -2.97
C ILE A 31 -0.48 13.78 -2.59
N ASN A 32 -0.80 15.02 -3.01
CA ASN A 32 -2.07 15.67 -2.69
C ASN A 32 -3.26 14.92 -3.30
N ASP A 33 -3.16 14.54 -4.57
CA ASP A 33 -4.24 13.84 -5.28
C ASP A 33 -4.40 12.41 -4.77
N LEU A 34 -3.28 11.73 -4.50
CA LEU A 34 -3.30 10.40 -3.91
C LEU A 34 -3.90 10.44 -2.50
N PHE A 35 -3.52 11.40 -1.67
CA PHE A 35 -4.08 11.61 -0.34
C PHE A 35 -5.60 11.80 -0.38
N LYS A 36 -6.08 12.74 -1.21
CA LYS A 36 -7.52 13.01 -1.36
C LYS A 36 -8.28 11.80 -1.86
N SER A 37 -7.80 11.16 -2.93
CA SER A 37 -8.46 9.99 -3.51
C SER A 37 -8.50 8.81 -2.54
N TRP A 38 -7.40 8.58 -1.81
CA TRP A 38 -7.32 7.52 -0.81
C TRP A 38 -8.29 7.74 0.35
N ASN A 39 -8.31 8.94 0.93
CA ASN A 39 -9.22 9.26 2.04
C ASN A 39 -10.69 9.22 1.61
N LYS A 40 -11.00 9.73 0.42
CA LYS A 40 -12.36 9.68 -0.14
C LYS A 40 -12.84 8.25 -0.37
N SER A 41 -11.98 7.38 -0.92
CA SER A 41 -12.29 5.97 -1.16
C SER A 41 -12.49 5.22 0.16
N THR A 42 -11.62 5.44 1.15
CA THR A 42 -11.74 4.85 2.49
C THR A 42 -13.05 5.26 3.16
N TYR A 43 -13.36 6.56 3.19
CA TYR A 43 -14.61 7.07 3.77
C TYR A 43 -15.84 6.43 3.15
N LYS A 44 -15.89 6.37 1.81
CA LYS A 44 -17.00 5.74 1.08
C LYS A 44 -17.14 4.27 1.44
N SER A 45 -16.04 3.54 1.64
CA SER A 45 -16.12 2.15 2.08
C SER A 45 -16.72 2.04 3.48
N ILE A 46 -16.24 2.83 4.45
CA ILE A 46 -16.79 2.79 5.82
C ILE A 46 -18.29 3.14 5.79
N GLU A 47 -18.67 4.17 5.03
CA GLU A 47 -20.06 4.61 4.90
C GLU A 47 -20.94 3.53 4.26
N PHE A 48 -20.45 2.87 3.20
CA PHE A 48 -21.17 1.78 2.55
C PHE A 48 -21.39 0.61 3.50
N GLN A 49 -20.38 0.23 4.29
CA GLN A 49 -20.53 -0.83 5.30
C GLN A 49 -21.53 -0.43 6.40
N ALA A 50 -21.48 0.81 6.90
CA ALA A 50 -22.42 1.32 7.88
C ALA A 50 -23.88 1.29 7.39
N LYS A 51 -24.12 1.59 6.10
CA LYS A 51 -25.46 1.56 5.49
C LYS A 51 -25.96 0.14 5.22
N SER A 52 -25.06 -0.82 5.00
CA SER A 52 -25.40 -2.19 4.57
C SER A 52 -25.67 -3.16 5.73
N LEU A 53 -25.49 -2.73 6.98
CA LEU A 53 -25.62 -3.58 8.18
C LEU A 53 -26.86 -3.20 9.01
N PHE A 54 -27.48 -4.19 9.66
CA PHE A 54 -28.77 -4.04 10.36
C PHE A 54 -28.66 -4.16 11.90
N ASN A 55 -27.46 -4.18 12.50
CA ASN A 55 -27.26 -4.50 13.91
C ASN A 55 -26.10 -3.74 14.57
N SER A 56 -25.62 -4.20 15.73
CA SER A 56 -24.53 -3.61 16.54
C SER A 56 -23.29 -3.22 15.74
N ARG A 57 -22.95 -3.94 14.66
CA ARG A 57 -21.83 -3.56 13.80
C ARG A 57 -22.04 -2.21 13.12
N LYS A 58 -23.28 -1.81 12.80
CA LYS A 58 -23.58 -0.49 12.24
C LYS A 58 -23.13 0.64 13.16
N GLU A 59 -23.33 0.49 14.47
CA GLU A 59 -22.88 1.47 15.46
C GLU A 59 -21.35 1.56 15.50
N GLU A 60 -20.67 0.41 15.46
CA GLU A 60 -19.21 0.34 15.39
C GLU A 60 -18.67 1.05 14.15
N TYR A 61 -19.22 0.78 12.96
CA TYR A 61 -18.86 1.50 11.73
C TYR A 61 -19.19 3.00 11.80
N GLY A 62 -20.26 3.40 12.49
CA GLY A 62 -20.60 4.80 12.74
C GLY A 62 -19.51 5.51 13.56
N LYS A 63 -19.03 4.87 14.63
CA LYS A 63 -17.91 5.39 15.45
C LYS A 63 -16.63 5.51 14.63
N GLU A 64 -16.34 4.53 13.78
CA GLU A 64 -15.18 4.57 12.88
C GLU A 64 -15.27 5.73 11.86
N LEU A 65 -16.47 6.07 11.36
CA LEU A 65 -16.64 7.25 10.50
C LEU A 65 -16.28 8.55 11.21
N GLU A 66 -16.67 8.69 12.48
CA GLU A 66 -16.37 9.87 13.29
C GLU A 66 -14.88 9.94 13.62
N LEU A 67 -14.30 8.82 14.09
CA LEU A 67 -12.87 8.71 14.36
C LEU A 67 -12.04 9.02 13.12
N PHE A 68 -12.44 8.50 11.96
CA PHE A 68 -11.74 8.75 10.71
C PHE A 68 -11.74 10.24 10.34
N LYS A 69 -12.86 10.95 10.50
CA LYS A 69 -12.91 12.41 10.28
C LYS A 69 -12.00 13.18 11.23
N VAL A 70 -11.97 12.80 12.51
CA VAL A 70 -11.13 13.44 13.52
C VAL A 70 -9.64 13.18 13.26
N GLN A 71 -9.26 11.94 12.94
CA GLN A 71 -7.88 11.56 12.68
C GLN A 71 -7.29 12.23 11.44
N GLU A 72 -8.12 12.39 10.41
CA GLU A 72 -7.69 13.06 9.18
C GLU A 72 -7.74 14.59 9.30
N ASP A 73 -8.35 15.15 10.36
CA ASP A 73 -8.47 16.59 10.64
C ASP A 73 -8.76 17.44 9.37
N ILE A 74 -9.68 16.93 8.54
CA ILE A 74 -10.10 17.54 7.27
C ILE A 74 -11.54 18.01 7.39
N LYS A 75 -11.81 19.27 7.01
CA LYS A 75 -13.19 19.78 6.92
C LYS A 75 -13.88 19.25 5.68
N SER A 76 -13.11 18.94 4.64
CA SER A 76 -13.55 18.32 3.39
C SER A 76 -12.52 17.32 2.86
N PHE A 77 -12.98 16.24 2.22
CA PHE A 77 -12.11 15.28 1.53
C PHE A 77 -11.41 15.83 0.27
N ASP A 78 -11.71 17.07 -0.12
CA ASP A 78 -11.01 17.81 -1.16
C ASP A 78 -9.88 18.69 -0.60
N GLU A 79 -9.74 18.79 0.73
CA GLU A 79 -8.63 19.46 1.40
C GLU A 79 -7.42 18.51 1.55
N VAL A 80 -6.22 19.10 1.55
CA VAL A 80 -4.99 18.37 1.88
C VAL A 80 -4.65 18.65 3.33
N ASN A 81 -4.54 17.61 4.14
CA ASN A 81 -4.00 17.73 5.49
C ASN A 81 -2.58 17.16 5.54
N THR A 82 -1.59 18.07 5.50
CA THR A 82 -0.17 17.70 5.51
C THR A 82 0.33 17.17 6.86
N VAL A 83 -0.41 17.40 7.95
CA VAL A 83 -0.06 16.89 9.29
C VAL A 83 -0.64 15.51 9.58
N SER A 84 -1.57 15.03 8.75
CA SER A 84 -2.19 13.71 8.90
C SER A 84 -1.16 12.57 8.81
N VAL A 85 -1.46 11.48 9.51
CA VAL A 85 -0.59 10.29 9.54
C VAL A 85 -0.40 9.69 8.13
N ARG A 86 -1.47 9.66 7.33
CA ARG A 86 -1.40 9.18 5.94
C ARG A 86 -0.62 10.10 5.03
N TYR A 87 -0.78 11.41 5.15
CA TYR A 87 0.00 12.33 4.31
C TYR A 87 1.50 12.21 4.60
N LYS A 88 1.88 12.18 5.89
CA LYS A 88 3.27 11.92 6.29
C LYS A 88 3.78 10.57 5.77
N PHE A 89 2.94 9.54 5.73
CA PHE A 89 3.28 8.26 5.14
C PHE A 89 3.58 8.40 3.64
N LEU A 90 2.70 9.06 2.90
CA LEU A 90 2.87 9.24 1.46
C LEU A 90 4.14 10.03 1.13
N GLN A 91 4.49 11.06 1.91
CA GLN A 91 5.77 11.76 1.79
C GLN A 91 6.96 10.80 2.00
N LYS A 92 6.92 10.00 3.07
CA LYS A 92 7.96 8.99 3.33
C LYS A 92 8.09 7.99 2.17
N LEU A 93 6.96 7.57 1.59
CA LEU A 93 6.89 6.61 0.49
C LEU A 93 7.42 7.19 -0.83
N SER A 94 7.03 8.43 -1.17
CA SER A 94 7.44 9.13 -2.39
C SER A 94 8.94 9.41 -2.41
N ASP A 95 9.47 9.84 -1.26
CA ASP A 95 10.84 10.34 -1.19
C ASP A 95 11.89 9.21 -1.23
N GLN A 96 11.52 8.01 -0.76
CA GLN A 96 12.51 7.00 -0.40
C GLN A 96 12.30 5.62 -1.02
N TYR A 97 11.10 5.28 -1.49
CA TYR A 97 10.78 3.87 -1.64
C TYR A 97 10.05 3.46 -2.92
N LEU A 98 9.20 4.29 -3.53
CA LEU A 98 8.34 3.80 -4.60
C LEU A 98 8.34 4.67 -5.86
N LYS A 99 8.92 4.12 -6.94
CA LYS A 99 8.67 4.51 -8.34
C LYS A 99 7.64 3.60 -9.03
N ILE A 100 6.86 2.87 -8.25
CA ILE A 100 5.98 1.80 -8.74
C ILE A 100 4.58 2.35 -8.91
N SER A 101 3.97 2.11 -10.08
CA SER A 101 2.65 2.64 -10.41
C SER A 101 1.49 1.72 -10.01
N ASP A 102 1.73 0.46 -9.66
CA ASP A 102 0.70 -0.52 -9.28
C ASP A 102 1.10 -1.23 -7.98
N TYR A 103 0.43 -0.89 -6.89
CA TYR A 103 0.72 -1.45 -5.57
C TYR A 103 -0.50 -1.39 -4.65
N PHE A 104 -0.46 -2.20 -3.61
CA PHE A 104 -1.46 -2.18 -2.54
C PHE A 104 -0.87 -1.56 -1.28
N ILE A 105 -1.70 -0.81 -0.56
CA ILE A 105 -1.43 -0.35 0.80
C ILE A 105 -2.41 -1.09 1.71
N VAL A 106 -1.87 -1.82 2.70
CA VAL A 106 -2.66 -2.43 3.76
C VAL A 106 -2.36 -1.70 5.06
N GLU A 107 -3.32 -0.92 5.54
CA GLU A 107 -3.25 -0.26 6.84
C GLU A 107 -3.94 -1.14 7.88
N THR A 108 -3.24 -1.42 8.99
CA THR A 108 -3.79 -2.14 10.13
C THR A 108 -3.72 -1.25 11.36
N ASN A 109 -4.88 -0.94 11.94
CA ASN A 109 -5.00 -0.06 13.10
C ASN A 109 -5.29 -0.88 14.34
N ILE A 110 -4.34 -0.88 15.28
CA ILE A 110 -4.52 -1.53 16.57
C ILE A 110 -5.60 -0.76 17.34
N SER A 111 -6.80 -1.35 17.44
CA SER A 111 -7.89 -0.86 18.29
C SER A 111 -7.58 -1.16 19.76
N GLY A 112 -7.61 -0.15 20.64
CA GLY A 112 -7.35 -0.27 22.07
C GLY A 112 -6.91 1.06 22.69
N GLU A 113 -6.19 1.02 23.82
CA GLU A 113 -5.68 2.22 24.51
C GLU A 113 -4.59 2.98 23.73
N TYR A 114 -3.97 2.35 22.73
CA TYR A 114 -2.91 2.97 21.91
C TYR A 114 -3.18 2.77 20.42
N TYR A 115 -3.47 3.86 19.72
CA TYR A 115 -3.53 3.87 18.25
C TYR A 115 -2.11 3.76 17.69
N GLN A 116 -1.75 2.58 17.18
CA GLN A 116 -0.49 2.33 16.49
C GLN A 116 -0.76 1.82 15.07
N PRO A 117 -0.82 2.72 14.08
CA PRO A 117 -1.03 2.31 12.71
C PRO A 117 0.22 1.62 12.17
N ARG A 118 0.00 0.52 11.45
CA ARG A 118 1.03 -0.18 10.67
C ARG A 118 0.59 -0.18 9.22
N ILE A 119 1.54 0.00 8.32
CA ILE A 119 1.29 -0.05 6.88
C ILE A 119 2.16 -1.11 6.25
N PHE A 120 1.55 -1.92 5.39
CA PHE A 120 2.24 -2.81 4.47
C PHE A 120 2.07 -2.27 3.06
N VAL A 121 3.18 -2.04 2.35
CA VAL A 121 3.17 -1.72 0.93
C VAL A 121 3.51 -2.98 0.16
N MET A 122 2.65 -3.37 -0.77
CA MET A 122 2.77 -4.62 -1.50
C MET A 122 2.78 -4.37 -3.00
N TYR A 123 3.79 -4.86 -3.70
CA TYR A 123 3.86 -4.74 -5.15
C TYR A 123 4.39 -6.02 -5.79
N SER A 124 3.97 -6.25 -7.03
CA SER A 124 4.39 -7.44 -7.77
C SER A 124 5.85 -7.30 -8.20
N ARG A 125 6.73 -8.15 -7.67
CA ARG A 125 8.11 -8.27 -8.19
C ARG A 125 8.12 -8.85 -9.60
N ASN A 126 7.25 -9.84 -9.82
CA ASN A 126 7.03 -10.51 -11.09
C ASN A 126 5.62 -11.13 -11.10
N LYS A 127 5.31 -11.95 -12.12
CA LYS A 127 3.98 -12.60 -12.23
C LYS A 127 3.65 -13.60 -11.11
N LYS A 128 4.63 -13.98 -10.29
CA LYS A 128 4.56 -15.08 -9.32
C LYS A 128 4.84 -14.66 -7.89
N SER A 129 5.42 -13.50 -7.61
CA SER A 129 5.82 -13.11 -6.24
C SER A 129 5.55 -11.65 -5.94
N THR A 130 5.40 -11.36 -4.64
CA THR A 130 5.07 -10.01 -4.13
C THR A 130 6.10 -9.56 -3.12
N ASP A 131 6.67 -8.40 -3.34
CA ASP A 131 7.48 -7.72 -2.32
C ASP A 131 6.55 -7.02 -1.33
N VAL A 132 6.85 -7.16 -0.05
CA VAL A 132 6.12 -6.54 1.04
C VAL A 132 7.09 -5.70 1.86
N MET A 133 6.76 -4.43 2.06
CA MET A 133 7.47 -3.52 2.95
C MET A 133 6.59 -3.16 4.13
N LYS A 134 7.10 -3.34 5.34
CA LYS A 134 6.40 -3.06 6.59
C LYS A 134 6.88 -1.74 7.19
N PHE A 135 5.92 -0.90 7.55
CA PHE A 135 6.13 0.38 8.22
C PHE A 135 5.32 0.44 9.51
N GLU A 136 5.86 1.09 10.53
CA GLU A 136 5.18 1.34 11.81
C GLU A 136 5.27 2.83 12.16
N TYR A 137 4.18 3.39 12.68
CA TYR A 137 4.17 4.78 13.13
C TYR A 137 4.50 4.85 14.61
N LYS A 138 5.66 5.44 14.95
CA LYS A 138 6.16 5.56 16.32
C LYS A 138 6.73 6.95 16.52
N LYS A 139 6.53 7.51 17.72
CA LYS A 139 7.08 8.83 18.11
C LYS A 139 6.81 9.92 17.06
N ASN A 140 5.60 9.94 16.49
CA ASN A 140 5.14 10.90 15.48
C ASN A 140 5.80 10.76 14.09
N GLU A 141 6.53 9.68 13.82
CA GLU A 141 7.22 9.42 12.54
C GLU A 141 6.94 8.00 11.99
N TRP A 142 7.11 7.85 10.68
CA TRP A 142 7.04 6.54 10.01
C TRP A 142 8.41 5.91 9.92
N GLU A 143 8.54 4.72 10.49
CA GLU A 143 9.74 3.91 10.46
C GLU A 143 9.55 2.71 9.52
N PHE A 144 10.51 2.49 8.63
CA PHE A 144 10.62 1.21 7.92
C PHE A 144 11.08 0.16 8.92
N VAL A 145 10.36 -0.96 9.00
CA VAL A 145 10.64 -2.02 9.96
C VAL A 145 11.29 -3.23 9.30
N ASP A 146 10.70 -3.70 8.20
CA ASP A 146 11.17 -4.91 7.54
C ASP A 146 10.66 -4.99 6.09
N SER A 147 11.27 -5.86 5.29
CA SER A 147 10.78 -6.24 3.97
C SER A 147 10.94 -7.73 3.75
N PHE A 148 9.93 -8.36 3.18
CA PHE A 148 9.93 -9.79 2.91
C PHE A 148 9.18 -10.12 1.61
N LEU A 149 9.41 -11.33 1.11
CA LEU A 149 8.86 -11.82 -0.15
C LEU A 149 7.73 -12.81 0.11
N LEU A 150 6.57 -12.57 -0.48
CA LEU A 150 5.53 -13.61 -0.59
C LEU A 150 5.80 -14.49 -1.82
N PRO A 151 5.77 -15.83 -1.69
CA PRO A 151 6.03 -16.76 -2.80
C PRO A 151 4.85 -16.87 -3.79
N TYR A 152 3.92 -15.92 -3.75
CA TYR A 152 2.77 -15.82 -4.65
C TYR A 152 2.50 -14.35 -5.01
N LYS A 153 1.84 -14.13 -6.15
CA LYS A 153 1.33 -12.81 -6.52
C LYS A 153 0.12 -12.50 -5.65
N PHE A 154 0.22 -11.43 -4.88
CA PHE A 154 -0.89 -10.90 -4.12
C PHE A 154 -1.87 -10.25 -5.09
N ASN A 155 -3.07 -10.80 -5.11
CA ASN A 155 -4.22 -10.22 -5.77
C ASN A 155 -5.30 -10.08 -4.72
N TYR A 156 -5.81 -8.87 -4.58
CA TYR A 156 -6.86 -8.59 -3.62
C TYR A 156 -8.22 -8.58 -4.29
N ASN A 157 -9.15 -9.39 -3.77
CA ASN A 157 -10.55 -9.36 -4.12
C ASN A 157 -11.38 -9.39 -2.85
N TYR A 158 -12.11 -8.32 -2.59
CA TYR A 158 -12.96 -8.14 -1.41
C TYR A 158 -13.79 -9.38 -1.03
N LYS A 159 -14.41 -10.06 -2.01
CA LYS A 159 -15.26 -11.22 -1.76
C LYS A 159 -14.53 -12.41 -1.14
N ASP A 160 -13.23 -12.52 -1.37
CA ASP A 160 -12.40 -13.64 -0.92
C ASP A 160 -11.94 -13.45 0.54
N TYR A 161 -11.92 -12.20 1.00
CA TYR A 161 -11.43 -11.78 2.32
C TYR A 161 -12.54 -11.51 3.34
N ILE A 162 -13.79 -11.31 2.92
CA ILE A 162 -14.93 -11.27 3.86
C ILE A 162 -15.11 -12.64 4.53
N LEU A 163 -15.21 -12.65 5.86
CA LEU A 163 -15.52 -13.86 6.61
C LEU A 163 -16.94 -14.36 6.31
N ARG A 164 -17.06 -15.64 5.91
CA ARG A 164 -18.36 -16.26 5.60
C ARG A 164 -18.84 -17.29 6.62
N ARG A 165 -17.98 -17.89 7.44
CA ARG A 165 -18.38 -18.63 8.65
C ARG A 165 -17.21 -19.24 9.45
N ASP A 166 -16.10 -19.60 8.80
CA ASP A 166 -14.99 -20.30 9.46
C ASP A 166 -13.62 -19.71 9.07
N GLY A 167 -12.74 -19.48 10.06
CA GLY A 167 -11.35 -19.03 9.88
C GLY A 167 -10.85 -18.09 10.97
N ASP A 168 -9.51 -17.99 11.09
CA ASP A 168 -8.87 -16.94 11.89
C ASP A 168 -9.26 -15.56 11.36
N TRP A 169 -9.57 -14.64 12.28
CA TRP A 169 -10.02 -13.29 11.94
C TRP A 169 -8.97 -12.22 12.25
N ASN A 170 -9.07 -11.10 11.54
CA ASN A 170 -8.27 -9.90 11.82
C ASN A 170 -8.51 -9.40 13.25
N ARG A 171 -7.42 -9.10 13.96
CA ARG A 171 -7.50 -8.56 15.34
C ARG A 171 -7.61 -7.04 15.39
N HIS A 172 -7.49 -6.39 14.24
CA HIS A 172 -7.37 -4.95 14.06
C HIS A 172 -8.35 -4.47 13.01
N ASN A 173 -8.67 -3.18 12.97
CA ASN A 173 -9.33 -2.61 11.80
C ASN A 173 -8.33 -2.62 10.65
N VAL A 174 -8.77 -3.03 9.46
CA VAL A 174 -7.92 -3.20 8.29
C VAL A 174 -8.46 -2.38 7.13
N ILE A 175 -7.59 -1.66 6.43
CA ILE A 175 -7.92 -0.96 5.20
C ILE A 175 -7.01 -1.50 4.11
N VAL A 176 -7.60 -2.01 3.03
CA VAL A 176 -6.86 -2.49 1.86
C VAL A 176 -7.13 -1.56 0.70
N SER A 177 -6.09 -0.85 0.26
CA SER A 177 -6.17 0.12 -0.83
C SER A 177 -5.36 -0.33 -2.02
N HIS A 178 -5.93 -0.23 -3.22
CA HIS A 178 -5.22 -0.43 -4.47
C HIS A 178 -4.88 0.93 -5.06
N ILE A 179 -3.58 1.16 -5.26
CA ILE A 179 -3.06 2.38 -5.87
C ILE A 179 -2.58 2.04 -7.28
N LEU A 180 -3.18 2.72 -8.27
CA LEU A 180 -2.80 2.61 -9.67
C LEU A 180 -2.51 4.01 -10.23
N ASN A 181 -1.34 4.19 -10.83
CA ASN A 181 -0.90 5.44 -11.46
C ASN A 181 -1.07 6.67 -10.54
N ASN A 182 -0.66 6.54 -9.27
CA ASN A 182 -0.76 7.58 -8.22
C ASN A 182 -2.20 7.99 -7.87
N SER A 183 -3.18 7.10 -8.06
CA SER A 183 -4.56 7.29 -7.62
C SER A 183 -5.07 6.07 -6.87
N SER A 184 -5.88 6.28 -5.83
CA SER A 184 -6.58 5.18 -5.16
C SER A 184 -7.80 4.77 -5.97
N GLU A 185 -7.67 3.68 -6.74
CA GLU A 185 -8.77 3.05 -7.48
C GLU A 185 -9.82 2.48 -6.52
N ARG A 186 -9.35 1.94 -5.40
CA ARG A 186 -10.18 1.28 -4.39
C ARG A 186 -9.54 1.37 -3.01
N SER A 187 -10.37 1.50 -1.98
CA SER A 187 -9.98 1.34 -0.58
C SER A 187 -11.12 0.68 0.18
N ASP A 188 -10.94 -0.55 0.63
CA ASP A 188 -11.92 -1.30 1.40
C ASP A 188 -11.55 -1.32 2.88
N PHE A 189 -12.48 -0.91 3.73
CA PHE A 189 -12.36 -0.97 5.18
C PHE A 189 -13.06 -2.21 5.75
N PHE A 190 -12.37 -2.88 6.68
CA PHE A 190 -12.85 -4.01 7.46
C PHE A 190 -12.70 -3.72 8.94
N LEU A 191 -13.81 -3.86 9.67
CA LEU A 191 -13.76 -3.86 11.13
C LEU A 191 -12.99 -5.10 11.63
N LYS A 192 -12.42 -5.03 12.83
CA LYS A 192 -11.96 -6.19 13.58
C LYS A 192 -13.01 -7.32 13.54
N GLY A 193 -12.58 -8.54 13.23
CA GLY A 193 -13.48 -9.70 13.15
C GLY A 193 -14.36 -9.76 11.89
N ALA A 194 -14.15 -8.89 10.90
CA ALA A 194 -14.91 -8.87 9.64
C ALA A 194 -14.12 -9.45 8.45
N MET A 195 -12.81 -9.61 8.60
CA MET A 195 -11.90 -10.07 7.55
C MET A 195 -11.17 -11.33 7.99
N LYS A 196 -10.92 -12.24 7.04
CA LYS A 196 -9.96 -13.33 7.26
C LYS A 196 -8.61 -12.73 7.66
N LYS A 197 -7.96 -13.33 8.64
CA LYS A 197 -6.64 -12.93 9.12
C LYS A 197 -5.67 -12.77 7.94
N PHE A 198 -5.07 -11.59 7.84
CA PHE A 198 -4.10 -11.30 6.79
C PHE A 198 -2.78 -12.02 7.08
N VAL A 199 -2.03 -12.34 6.02
CA VAL A 199 -0.80 -13.15 6.12
C VAL A 199 0.28 -12.50 7.01
N PHE A 200 0.21 -11.19 7.23
CA PHE A 200 1.17 -10.45 8.06
C PHE A 200 0.76 -10.32 9.54
N GLU A 201 -0.41 -10.84 9.91
CA GLU A 201 -0.81 -10.98 11.32
C GLU A 201 -0.46 -12.38 11.88
N LEU A 202 0.18 -13.25 11.08
CA LEU A 202 0.70 -14.52 11.57
C LEU A 202 1.69 -14.26 12.71
N PRO A 203 1.64 -15.04 13.80
CA PRO A 203 2.60 -14.88 14.89
C PRO A 203 4.02 -14.98 14.32
N GLU A 204 4.93 -14.14 14.82
CA GLU A 204 6.34 -14.07 14.40
C GLU A 204 7.05 -15.44 14.38
N SER A 205 6.49 -16.44 15.06
CA SER A 205 6.92 -17.84 15.02
C SER A 205 6.69 -18.57 13.69
N ALA A 206 6.01 -17.97 12.69
CA ALA A 206 5.79 -18.59 11.38
C ALA A 206 6.87 -18.28 10.33
N ASN A 207 7.89 -17.47 10.66
CA ASN A 207 9.01 -17.13 9.75
C ASN A 207 10.18 -18.14 9.77
N HIS A 208 9.94 -19.36 10.26
CA HIS A 208 10.90 -20.47 10.19
C HIS A 208 10.26 -21.70 9.55
N PHE A 209 9.98 -21.64 8.24
CA PHE A 209 9.79 -22.80 7.38
C PHE A 209 10.34 -22.53 5.99
#